data_AF-A0A1M5SWX3-F1
#
_entry.id   AF-A0A1M5SWX3-F1
#
_cell.length_a   1.000
_cell.length_b   1.000
_cell.length_c   1.000
_cell.angle_alpha   90.00
_cell.angle_beta   90.00
_cell.angle_gamma   90.00
#
_symmetry.space_group_name_H-M   'P 1'
#
loop_
_entity.id
_entity.type
_entity.pdbx_description
1 polymer ?
#
loop_
_entity_poly.entity_id
_entity_poly.type
_entity_poly.pdbx_seq_one_letter_code
_entity_poly.pdbx_strand_id
1 'polypeptide(L)' 'MDRNEFNELDILNQIEYFNKKLKENLSISKICKNIGIARTTVTDRFKI' A
#
# COMPACT_ATOMS: atom_id res chain seq x y z
N MET A 1 -5.81 5.77 -7.48
CA MET A 1 -4.67 5.61 -6.57
C MET A 1 -3.48 5.09 -7.33
N ASP A 2 -2.68 6.04 -7.78
CA ASP A 2 -1.30 5.83 -8.20
C ASP A 2 -0.34 6.00 -7.01
N ARG A 3 0.96 5.99 -7.32
CA ARG A 3 2.04 6.14 -6.33
C ARG A 3 1.99 7.47 -5.60
N ASN A 4 1.68 8.56 -6.31
CA ASN A 4 1.73 9.90 -5.75
C ASN A 4 0.56 10.10 -4.80
N GLU A 5 -0.65 9.75 -5.23
CA GLU A 5 -1.86 9.75 -4.39
C GLU A 5 -1.67 8.90 -3.12
N PHE A 6 -1.01 7.74 -3.24
CA PHE A 6 -0.73 6.88 -2.08
C PHE A 6 0.30 7.50 -1.11
N ASN A 7 1.32 8.21 -1.63
CA ASN A 7 2.37 8.80 -0.80
C ASN A 7 1.91 10.04 -0.04
N GLU A 8 0.83 10.69 -0.47
CA GLU A 8 0.22 11.83 0.22
C GLU A 8 -0.61 11.41 1.44
N LEU A 9 -0.98 10.13 1.54
CA LEU A 9 -1.67 9.58 2.70
C LEU A 9 -0.74 9.48 3.90
N ASP A 10 -1.25 9.77 5.10
CA ASP A 10 -0.57 9.40 6.33
C ASP A 10 -0.49 7.87 6.49
N ILE A 11 0.32 7.43 7.46
CA ILE A 11 0.61 6.02 7.66
C ILE A 11 -0.65 5.18 7.97
N LEU A 12 -1.62 5.72 8.71
CA LEU A 12 -2.84 4.99 9.06
C LEU A 12 -3.73 4.82 7.83
N ASN A 13 -3.86 5.88 7.02
CA ASN A 13 -4.57 5.83 5.76
C ASN A 13 -3.90 4.89 4.73
N GLN A 14 -2.56 4.83 4.71
CA GLN A 14 -1.83 3.83 3.91
C GLN A 14 -2.13 2.40 4.37
N ILE A 15 -2.18 2.14 5.68
CA ILE A 15 -2.52 0.82 6.25
C ILE A 15 -3.98 0.46 5.91
N GLU A 16 -4.92 1.41 6.06
CA GLU A 16 -6.33 1.18 5.74
C GLU A 16 -6.53 0.83 4.27
N TYR A 17 -5.85 1.55 3.36
CA TYR A 17 -5.86 1.23 1.93
C TYR A 17 -5.43 -0.23 1.68
N PHE A 18 -4.31 -0.66 2.27
CA PHE A 18 -3.83 -2.04 2.13
C PHE A 18 -4.83 -3.04 2.71
N ASN A 19 -5.39 -2.79 3.90
CA ASN A 19 -6.38 -3.66 4.53
C ASN A 19 -7.65 -3.82 3.67
N LYS A 20 -8.15 -2.73 3.07
CA LYS A 20 -9.28 -2.79 2.15
C LYS A 20 -8.97 -3.66 0.93
N LYS A 21 -7.79 -3.48 0.33
CA LYS A 21 -7.38 -4.27 -0.84
C LYS A 21 -7.10 -5.74 -0.54
N LEU A 22 -6.60 -6.06 0.65
CA LEU A 22 -6.46 -7.44 1.12
C LEU A 22 -7.81 -8.13 1.27
N LYS A 23 -8.84 -7.42 1.76
CA LYS A 23 -10.22 -7.92 1.82
C LYS A 23 -10.84 -8.16 0.43
N GLU A 24 -10.34 -7.48 -0.61
CA GLU A 24 -10.69 -7.71 -2.02
C GLU A 24 -9.94 -8.91 -2.65
N ASN A 25 -9.32 -9.78 -1.84
CA ASN A 25 -8.49 -10.92 -2.29
C ASN A 25 -7.26 -10.54 -3.12
N LEU A 26 -6.75 -9.31 -2.99
CA LEU A 26 -5.48 -8.92 -3.59
C LEU A 26 -4.31 -9.25 -2.67
N SER A 27 -3.23 -9.76 -3.23
CA SER A 27 -1.97 -9.90 -2.48
C SER A 27 -1.24 -8.57 -2.37
N ILE A 28 -0.42 -8.40 -1.33
CA ILE A 28 0.45 -7.23 -1.14
C ILE A 28 1.26 -6.92 -2.41
N SER A 29 1.87 -7.94 -3.03
CA SER A 29 2.65 -7.77 -4.26
C SER A 29 1.80 -7.21 -5.41
N LYS A 30 0.53 -7.62 -5.53
CA LYS A 30 -0.37 -7.12 -6.57
C LYS A 30 -0.82 -5.69 -6.30
N ILE A 31 -1.10 -5.36 -5.05
CA ILE A 31 -1.41 -3.98 -4.63
C ILE A 31 -0.23 -3.06 -4.96
N CYS A 32 0.98 -3.44 -4.56
CA CYS A 32 2.20 -2.68 -4.83
C CYS A 32 2.44 -2.46 -6.34
N LYS A 33 2.23 -3.51 -7.15
CA LYS A 33 2.32 -3.41 -8.62
C LYS A 33 1.27 -2.45 -9.20
N ASN A 34 0.04 -2.51 -8.70
CA ASN A 34 -1.07 -1.67 -9.19
C ASN A 34 -0.83 -0.18 -8.92
N ILE A 35 -0.21 0.17 -7.78
CA ILE A 35 0.09 1.56 -7.43
C ILE A 35 1.51 2.00 -7.79
N GLY A 36 2.32 1.14 -8.43
CA GLY A 36 3.68 1.48 -8.87
C GLY A 36 4.68 1.71 -7.74
N ILE A 37 4.54 1.03 -6.60
CA ILE A 37 5.46 1.12 -5.45
C ILE A 37 6.23 -0.19 -5.24
N ALA A 38 7.48 -0.09 -4.78
CA ALA A 38 8.24 -1.26 -4.39
C ALA A 38 7.68 -1.84 -3.09
N ARG A 39 7.59 -3.18 -3.01
CA ARG A 39 7.13 -3.87 -1.79
C ARG A 39 8.02 -3.54 -0.60
N THR A 40 9.33 -3.38 -0.80
CA THR A 40 10.30 -3.01 0.24
C THR A 40 9.93 -1.68 0.90
N THR A 41 9.56 -0.67 0.11
CA THR A 41 9.11 0.63 0.62
C THR A 41 7.90 0.50 1.53
N VAL A 42 6.91 -0.30 1.13
CA VAL A 42 5.70 -0.54 1.95
C VAL A 42 6.07 -1.28 3.24
N THR A 43 6.87 -2.34 3.14
CA THR A 43 7.29 -3.09 4.33
C THR A 43 8.11 -2.25 5.29
N ASP A 44 8.97 -1.35 4.80
CA ASP A 44 9.79 -0.48 5.65
C ASP A 44 8.95 0.59 6.34
N ARG A 45 7.89 1.10 5.69
CA ARG A 45 6.93 2.02 6.32
C ARG A 45 6.06 1.33 7.38
N PHE A 46 5.72 0.06 7.17
CA PHE A 46 4.83 -0.68 8.06
C PHE A 46 5.59 -1.41 9.18
N LYS A 47 6.93 -1.40 9.16
CA LYS A 47 7.74 -1.78 10.31
C LYS A 47 7.58 -0.69 11.38
N ILE A 48 6.93 -1.06 12.47
CA ILE A 48 6.90 -0.31 13.73
C ILE A 48 8.03 -0.84 14.62
#